data_AF-A0A0L8VN08-F1
#
_entry.id   AF-A0A0L8VN08-F1
#
_cell.length_a   1.000
_cell.length_b   1.000
_cell.length_c   1.000
_cell.angle_alpha   90.00
_cell.angle_beta   90.00
_cell.angle_gamma   90.00
#
_symmetry.space_group_name_H-M   'P 1'
#
loop_
_entity.id
_entity.type
_entity.pdbx_description
1 polymer ?
#
loop_
_entity_poly.entity_id
_entity_poly.type
_entity_poly.pdbx_seq_one_letter_code
_entity_poly.pdbx_strand_id
1 'polypeptide(L)'
;MSGTANSRRKEVLRVPVIDLNRVSDEEQLLPVVRAILLQHDTFLLKNYANKAVLDALLAGLTTKDLPDTSQGFDANFTGTLPLEDDVWLEQYIFDTDPQLRFDRKCRNESLCSIYSRLFKLGLFFAQLCVKSVVSSAELQDCISSFHYATKLTRYFNDNGSTHDGADAGATVLPTGDDFQYLFERDYVTFLPTGVLTIFPCAKAIRYKPSTMATTDNSWVSIDEPDCLLFHTGTLLARWSQGMHTTSPLQIDPRANIVSLTIWPPLTTPISSKGEGTIANHLLEQQIKAFPKVAQQYYPRELSILRLQDAMKFVKELFTVCETVLSLNALSRSTGVPPELHVLLPQISSMMKRKIVQDDILKLLTIWSDAYVVELNSRGELTMNLPKRDNLTTLTNKSRTLAFVERAESWYQQVIASKDEIMTDVPAFKINKRRSSSNSKTVLSSKVQTKSSNANALNNSRYLANSKENFMYKEKMPDSQANLMDRLRERERRSAALLSQRQKRYQQFLAMKMTQVFDILFSLTRGQPYTETYLSSLIVDSLQDSNNPIGTKEASEILAGLQGILPMDISVHQVDGGLKVYRWNSLDKNRFSKLLQIHKSKQQD
;
A
#
# COMPACT_ATOMS: atom_id res chain seq x y z
N MET A 1 7.95 47.14 18.11
CA MET A 1 6.93 47.09 19.18
C MET A 1 6.05 45.88 18.97
N SER A 2 5.68 45.25 20.08
CA SER A 2 5.24 43.86 20.26
C SER A 2 4.15 43.36 19.32
N GLY A 3 4.49 42.35 18.51
CA GLY A 3 3.50 41.43 17.96
C GLY A 3 3.07 40.46 19.05
N THR A 4 1.88 40.68 19.60
CA THR A 4 1.23 39.74 20.52
C THR A 4 0.97 38.43 19.78
N ALA A 5 1.81 37.44 20.04
CA ALA A 5 1.57 36.06 19.67
C ALA A 5 0.22 35.63 20.26
N ASN A 6 -0.71 35.23 19.39
CA ASN A 6 -1.92 34.51 19.73
C ASN A 6 -1.53 33.14 20.34
N SER A 7 -1.13 33.15 21.60
CA SER A 7 -1.14 31.97 22.45
C SER A 7 -2.60 31.70 22.83
N ARG A 8 -3.35 31.10 21.90
CA ARG A 8 -4.50 30.29 22.29
C ARG A 8 -3.93 29.21 23.20
N ARG A 9 -4.09 29.41 24.52
CA ARG A 9 -3.83 28.39 25.54
C ARG A 9 -4.42 27.07 25.02
N LYS A 10 -3.55 26.12 24.64
CA LYS A 10 -3.94 24.71 24.61
C LYS A 10 -4.44 24.44 26.02
N GLU A 11 -5.75 24.27 26.19
CA GLU A 11 -6.27 23.68 27.41
C GLU A 11 -5.53 22.36 27.57
N VAL A 12 -4.70 22.27 28.61
CA VAL A 12 -4.02 21.03 28.96
C VAL A 12 -5.14 20.02 29.15
N LEU A 13 -5.22 19.01 28.30
CA LEU A 13 -6.13 17.88 28.47
C LEU A 13 -5.83 17.26 29.83
N ARG A 14 -6.69 17.54 30.81
CA ARG A 14 -6.47 17.16 32.21
C ARG A 14 -7.15 15.83 32.49
N VAL A 15 -6.35 14.87 32.94
CA VAL A 15 -6.86 13.66 33.58
C VAL A 15 -7.55 14.08 34.89
N PRO A 16 -8.76 13.58 35.19
CA PRO A 16 -9.41 13.82 36.48
C PRO A 16 -8.53 13.39 37.66
N VAL A 17 -8.46 14.22 38.71
CA VAL A 17 -7.64 13.94 39.90
C VAL A 17 -8.52 13.88 41.14
N ILE A 18 -8.42 12.78 41.89
CA ILE A 18 -9.08 12.58 43.17
C ILE A 18 -8.04 12.82 44.27
N ASP A 19 -8.30 13.80 45.14
CA ASP A 19 -7.45 14.10 46.30
C ASP A 19 -8.05 13.49 47.57
N LEU A 20 -7.36 12.49 48.13
CA LEU A 20 -7.81 11.78 49.33
C LEU A 20 -7.80 12.63 50.60
N ASN A 21 -7.07 13.76 50.62
CA ASN A 21 -7.14 14.70 51.75
C ASN A 21 -8.45 15.49 51.77
N ARG A 22 -9.15 15.57 50.62
CA ARG A 22 -10.42 16.30 50.49
C ARG A 22 -11.63 15.38 50.53
N VAL A 23 -11.49 14.17 49.98
CA VAL A 23 -12.57 13.19 49.87
C VAL A 23 -12.05 11.83 50.33
N SER A 24 -12.28 11.50 51.59
CA SER A 24 -11.80 10.26 52.23
C SER A 24 -12.88 9.20 52.42
N ASP A 25 -14.12 9.63 52.60
CA ASP A 25 -15.23 8.74 52.97
C ASP A 25 -15.87 8.09 51.74
N GLU A 26 -16.29 6.82 51.87
CA GLU A 26 -16.91 6.06 50.78
C GLU A 26 -18.15 6.79 50.21
N GLU A 27 -18.99 7.36 51.08
CA GLU A 27 -20.20 8.08 50.69
C GLU A 27 -19.92 9.32 49.85
N GLN A 28 -18.77 9.98 50.07
CA GLN A 28 -18.37 11.15 49.30
C GLN A 28 -17.62 10.77 48.02
N LEU A 29 -16.84 9.68 48.04
CA LEU A 29 -16.10 9.19 46.89
C LEU A 29 -17.01 8.58 45.82
N LEU A 30 -18.06 7.88 46.21
CA LEU A 30 -18.97 7.21 45.28
C LEU A 30 -19.56 8.15 44.20
N PRO A 31 -20.17 9.30 44.53
CA PRO A 31 -20.69 10.22 43.51
C PRO A 31 -19.60 10.85 42.65
N VAL A 32 -18.41 11.11 43.21
CA VAL A 32 -17.26 11.68 42.48
C VAL A 32 -16.74 10.69 41.46
N VAL A 33 -16.48 9.45 41.87
CA VAL A 33 -16.03 8.37 40.99
C VAL A 33 -17.08 8.11 39.91
N ARG A 34 -18.38 8.04 40.25
CA ARG A 34 -19.45 7.91 39.27
C ARG A 34 -19.42 9.03 38.22
N ALA A 35 -19.30 10.30 38.65
CA ALA A 35 -19.25 11.43 37.72
C ALA A 35 -18.04 11.35 36.77
N ILE A 36 -16.88 10.92 37.28
CA ILE A 36 -15.69 10.68 36.47
C ILE A 36 -15.93 9.55 35.47
N LEU A 37 -16.40 8.39 35.92
CA LEU A 37 -16.57 7.18 35.11
C LEU A 37 -17.57 7.33 33.95
N LEU A 38 -18.53 8.26 34.06
CA LEU A 38 -19.48 8.57 33.00
C LEU A 38 -18.86 9.33 31.82
N GLN A 39 -17.73 10.01 32.02
CA GLN A 39 -17.07 10.84 30.99
C GLN A 39 -15.65 10.40 30.67
N HIS A 40 -14.98 9.77 31.62
CA HIS A 40 -13.58 9.38 31.57
C HIS A 40 -13.40 7.93 32.04
N ASP A 41 -12.36 7.27 31.57
CA ASP A 41 -11.97 5.91 31.96
C ASP A 41 -10.70 5.86 32.81
N THR A 42 -10.00 6.98 32.89
CA THR A 42 -8.69 7.11 33.51
C THR A 42 -8.74 8.26 34.50
N PHE A 43 -8.26 8.04 35.71
CA PHE A 43 -8.16 9.07 36.75
C PHE A 43 -6.90 8.90 37.60
N LEU A 44 -6.47 10.00 38.20
CA LEU A 44 -5.31 10.06 39.08
C LEU A 44 -5.76 10.09 40.54
N LEU A 45 -5.01 9.42 41.40
CA LEU A 45 -5.21 9.45 42.85
C LEU A 45 -4.02 10.15 43.50
N LYS A 46 -4.30 11.27 44.15
CA LYS A 46 -3.32 12.12 44.83
C LYS A 46 -3.39 11.93 46.35
N ASN A 47 -2.25 12.16 47.01
CA ASN A 47 -2.11 12.13 48.47
C ASN A 47 -2.48 10.79 49.12
N TYR A 48 -2.09 9.67 48.51
CA TYR A 48 -2.21 8.37 49.14
C TYR A 48 -1.23 8.24 50.32
N ALA A 49 -1.73 7.85 51.50
CA ALA A 49 -0.98 7.82 52.75
C ALA A 49 0.36 7.04 52.67
N ASN A 50 0.42 5.99 51.84
CA ASN A 50 1.63 5.16 51.70
C ASN A 50 2.45 5.46 50.43
N LYS A 51 2.27 6.63 49.78
CA LYS A 51 2.97 6.93 48.51
C LYS A 51 4.50 6.92 48.66
N ALA A 52 5.04 7.52 49.71
CA ALA A 52 6.49 7.54 49.95
C ALA A 52 7.09 6.13 50.15
N VAL A 53 6.36 5.25 50.86
CA VAL A 53 6.76 3.85 51.05
C VAL A 53 6.70 3.08 49.74
N LEU A 54 5.67 3.34 48.93
CA LEU A 54 5.50 2.73 47.61
C LEU A 54 6.63 3.12 46.66
N ASP A 55 7.02 4.39 46.67
CA ASP A 55 8.13 4.90 45.84
C ASP A 55 9.48 4.31 46.27
N ALA A 56 9.70 4.15 47.59
CA ALA A 56 10.89 3.48 48.10
C ALA A 56 10.95 2.00 47.68
N LEU A 57 9.82 1.29 47.66
CA LEU A 57 9.75 -0.10 47.19
C LEU A 57 10.01 -0.19 45.69
N LEU A 58 9.45 0.73 44.88
CA LEU A 58 9.72 0.79 43.44
C LEU A 58 11.21 1.07 43.14
N ALA A 59 11.85 1.94 43.93
CA ALA A 59 13.30 2.16 43.85
C ALA A 59 14.12 0.94 44.31
N GLY A 60 13.60 0.13 45.24
CA GLY A 60 14.21 -1.15 45.63
C GLY A 60 14.20 -2.19 44.50
N LEU A 61 13.13 -2.21 43.70
CA LEU A 61 12.99 -3.14 42.56
C LEU A 61 14.00 -2.88 41.44
N THR A 62 14.59 -1.69 41.34
CA THR A 62 15.58 -1.41 40.28
C THR A 62 16.97 -1.92 40.61
N THR A 63 17.28 -2.17 41.89
CA THR A 63 18.66 -2.41 42.35
C THR A 63 18.86 -3.69 43.16
N LYS A 64 17.86 -4.13 43.93
CA LYS A 64 18.03 -5.21 44.92
C LYS A 64 17.29 -6.48 44.54
N ASP A 65 16.02 -6.35 44.18
CA ASP A 65 15.13 -7.49 43.97
C ASP A 65 14.95 -7.77 42.47
N LEU A 66 15.98 -8.31 41.84
CA LEU A 66 15.95 -8.67 40.42
C LEU A 66 14.94 -9.81 40.14
N PRO A 67 14.37 -9.89 38.93
CA PRO A 67 13.49 -10.99 38.54
C PRO A 67 14.21 -12.36 38.63
N ASP A 68 13.50 -13.39 39.11
CA ASP A 68 14.04 -14.75 39.17
C ASP A 68 14.05 -15.39 37.78
N THR A 69 15.21 -15.43 37.14
CA THR A 69 15.39 -15.99 35.79
C THR A 69 15.24 -17.51 35.74
N SER A 70 15.29 -18.20 36.89
CA SER A 70 15.18 -19.66 36.97
C SER A 70 13.73 -20.16 37.01
N GLN A 71 12.76 -19.27 37.22
CA GLN A 71 11.36 -19.65 37.45
C GLN A 71 10.64 -20.17 36.19
N GLY A 72 11.14 -19.81 35.01
CA GLY A 72 10.47 -20.04 33.72
C GLY A 72 9.11 -19.32 33.60
N PHE A 73 8.50 -19.39 32.41
CA PHE A 73 7.19 -18.82 32.12
C PHE A 73 6.24 -19.94 31.66
N ASP A 74 5.12 -20.13 32.36
CA ASP A 74 4.20 -21.25 32.12
C ASP A 74 2.99 -20.89 31.25
N ALA A 75 2.16 -21.90 30.96
CA ALA A 75 0.93 -21.75 30.18
C ALA A 75 -0.11 -20.84 30.87
N ASN A 76 -0.05 -20.67 32.19
CA ASN A 76 -0.91 -19.72 32.89
C ASN A 76 -0.43 -18.26 32.72
N PHE A 77 0.60 -18.02 31.91
CA PHE A 77 1.26 -16.72 31.75
C PHE A 77 1.81 -16.18 33.07
N THR A 78 2.38 -17.08 33.89
CA THR A 78 2.99 -16.72 35.18
C THR A 78 4.46 -17.12 35.26
N GLY A 79 5.24 -16.33 36.01
CA GLY A 79 6.68 -16.46 36.16
C GLY A 79 7.45 -15.35 35.44
N THR A 80 8.64 -15.68 34.96
CA THR A 80 9.59 -14.71 34.38
C THR A 80 9.81 -15.01 32.91
N LEU A 81 9.61 -14.00 32.06
CA LEU A 81 9.77 -14.07 30.60
C LEU A 81 10.80 -13.04 30.13
N PRO A 82 11.90 -13.45 29.48
CA PRO A 82 12.78 -12.51 28.77
C PRO A 82 12.06 -11.96 27.53
N LEU A 83 12.01 -10.64 27.41
CA LEU A 83 11.56 -9.91 26.23
C LEU A 83 12.78 -9.44 25.41
N GLU A 84 12.53 -8.69 24.34
CA GLU A 84 13.60 -8.04 23.57
C GLU A 84 14.24 -6.90 24.39
N ASP A 85 15.44 -6.46 23.97
CA ASP A 85 16.19 -5.33 24.55
C ASP A 85 16.53 -5.46 26.05
N ASP A 86 16.89 -6.68 26.50
CA ASP A 86 17.24 -6.97 27.89
C ASP A 86 16.13 -6.59 28.90
N VAL A 87 14.88 -6.51 28.44
CA VAL A 87 13.71 -6.30 29.28
C VAL A 87 13.19 -7.63 29.78
N TRP A 88 12.92 -7.71 31.08
CA TRP A 88 12.35 -8.88 31.74
C TRP A 88 10.93 -8.58 32.19
N LEU A 89 10.01 -9.50 31.88
CA LEU A 89 8.65 -9.48 32.39
C LEU A 89 8.53 -10.48 33.54
N GLU A 90 8.08 -10.00 34.68
CA GLU A 90 7.72 -10.84 35.83
C GLU A 90 6.21 -10.69 36.06
N GLN A 91 5.46 -11.78 35.92
CA GLN A 91 3.99 -11.77 36.01
C GLN A 91 3.46 -12.86 36.92
N TYR A 92 2.50 -12.50 37.78
CA TYR A 92 1.82 -13.42 38.68
C TYR A 92 0.30 -13.23 38.57
N ILE A 93 -0.42 -14.33 38.36
CA ILE A 93 -1.88 -14.37 38.36
C ILE A 93 -2.30 -15.19 39.58
N PHE A 94 -3.20 -14.62 40.37
CA PHE A 94 -3.77 -15.26 41.55
C PHE A 94 -5.28 -15.28 41.41
N ASP A 95 -5.90 -16.40 41.75
CA ASP A 95 -7.35 -16.56 41.82
C ASP A 95 -7.72 -17.19 43.17
N THR A 96 -8.86 -16.78 43.72
CA THR A 96 -9.37 -17.31 44.99
C THR A 96 -10.06 -18.67 44.86
N ASP A 97 -10.53 -19.01 43.66
CA ASP A 97 -11.26 -20.24 43.37
C ASP A 97 -10.32 -21.47 43.47
N PRO A 98 -10.56 -22.39 44.42
CA PRO A 98 -9.73 -23.59 44.60
C PRO A 98 -9.74 -24.54 43.39
N GLN A 99 -10.72 -24.40 42.48
CA GLN A 99 -10.84 -25.24 41.30
C GLN A 99 -9.77 -24.91 40.24
N LEU A 100 -9.29 -23.66 40.21
CA LEU A 100 -8.29 -23.20 39.27
C LEU A 100 -6.89 -23.27 39.89
N ARG A 101 -5.97 -23.99 39.24
CA ARG A 101 -4.59 -24.16 39.72
C ARG A 101 -3.70 -22.95 39.39
N PHE A 102 -3.82 -21.89 40.17
CA PHE A 102 -2.94 -20.71 40.15
C PHE A 102 -2.03 -20.67 41.38
N ASP A 103 -1.24 -21.72 41.59
CA ASP A 103 -0.48 -21.94 42.84
C ASP A 103 0.85 -21.16 42.92
N ARG A 104 1.25 -20.46 41.84
CA ARG A 104 2.56 -19.81 41.76
C ARG A 104 2.59 -18.55 42.61
N LYS A 105 3.14 -18.68 43.83
CA LYS A 105 3.35 -17.56 44.75
C LYS A 105 4.52 -16.66 44.30
N CYS A 106 4.35 -15.35 44.45
CA CYS A 106 5.43 -14.39 44.31
C CYS A 106 6.43 -14.57 45.46
N ARG A 107 7.72 -14.75 45.12
CA ARG A 107 8.80 -14.94 46.10
C ARG A 107 9.47 -13.63 46.52
N ASN A 108 9.29 -12.58 45.72
CA ASN A 108 9.92 -11.28 45.91
C ASN A 108 9.18 -10.47 46.99
N GLU A 109 9.86 -10.15 48.09
CA GLU A 109 9.27 -9.46 49.24
C GLU A 109 8.79 -8.04 48.91
N SER A 110 9.54 -7.33 48.06
CA SER A 110 9.17 -5.99 47.60
C SER A 110 7.89 -6.03 46.75
N LEU A 111 7.77 -7.00 45.84
CA LEU A 111 6.54 -7.18 45.06
C LEU A 111 5.35 -7.60 45.92
N CYS A 112 5.53 -8.47 46.91
CA CYS A 112 4.48 -8.82 47.88
C CYS A 112 4.01 -7.59 48.70
N SER A 113 4.96 -6.72 49.07
CA SER A 113 4.70 -5.48 49.79
C SER A 113 3.96 -4.44 48.94
N ILE A 114 4.30 -4.33 47.64
CA ILE A 114 3.59 -3.49 46.67
C ILE A 114 2.19 -4.06 46.42
N TYR A 115 2.10 -5.37 46.19
CA TYR A 115 0.84 -6.08 45.93
C TYR A 115 -0.16 -5.87 47.07
N SER A 116 0.22 -6.12 48.33
CA SER A 116 -0.71 -5.98 49.46
C SER A 116 -1.29 -4.56 49.60
N ARG A 117 -0.47 -3.53 49.35
CA ARG A 117 -0.90 -2.11 49.39
C ARG A 117 -1.81 -1.76 48.23
N LEU A 118 -1.42 -2.12 47.00
CA LEU A 118 -2.22 -1.88 45.79
C LEU A 118 -3.50 -2.71 45.78
N PHE A 119 -3.48 -3.92 46.34
CA PHE A 119 -4.64 -4.80 46.42
C PHE A 119 -5.71 -4.23 47.35
N LYS A 120 -5.33 -3.79 48.55
CA LYS A 120 -6.29 -3.15 49.48
C LYS A 120 -6.93 -1.91 48.85
N LEU A 121 -6.11 -1.06 48.23
CA LEU A 121 -6.58 0.15 47.56
C LEU A 121 -7.46 -0.18 46.35
N GLY A 122 -7.02 -1.13 45.53
CA GLY A 122 -7.70 -1.47 44.30
C GLY A 122 -8.97 -2.26 44.48
N LEU A 123 -9.06 -3.11 45.51
CA LEU A 123 -10.29 -3.79 45.87
C LEU A 123 -11.37 -2.79 46.26
N PHE A 124 -11.00 -1.78 47.08
CA PHE A 124 -11.90 -0.69 47.47
C PHE A 124 -12.38 0.12 46.26
N PHE A 125 -11.47 0.55 45.38
CA PHE A 125 -11.87 1.29 44.17
C PHE A 125 -12.62 0.43 43.16
N ALA A 126 -12.33 -0.88 43.05
CA ALA A 126 -13.09 -1.78 42.18
C ALA A 126 -14.55 -1.91 42.65
N GLN A 127 -14.77 -2.06 43.96
CA GLN A 127 -16.12 -2.07 44.55
C GLN A 127 -16.84 -0.74 44.34
N LEU A 128 -16.16 0.40 44.54
CA LEU A 128 -16.71 1.72 44.23
C LEU A 128 -17.09 1.88 42.76
N CYS A 129 -16.24 1.43 41.83
CA CYS A 129 -16.50 1.48 40.40
C CYS A 129 -17.72 0.64 40.03
N VAL A 130 -17.82 -0.60 40.54
CA VAL A 130 -18.97 -1.49 40.30
C VAL A 130 -20.26 -0.88 40.88
N LYS A 131 -20.22 -0.37 42.12
CA LYS A 131 -21.35 0.33 42.76
C LYS A 131 -21.74 1.63 42.05
N SER A 132 -20.82 2.22 41.30
CA SER A 132 -21.05 3.46 40.55
C SER A 132 -21.84 3.23 39.26
N VAL A 133 -21.45 2.25 38.44
CA VAL A 133 -21.94 2.13 37.06
C VAL A 133 -22.67 0.81 36.74
N VAL A 134 -22.68 -0.18 37.65
CA VAL A 134 -23.35 -1.47 37.44
C VAL A 134 -24.65 -1.52 38.27
N SER A 135 -25.78 -1.81 37.63
CA SER A 135 -27.09 -1.79 38.31
C SER A 135 -27.52 -3.15 38.89
N SER A 136 -26.92 -4.27 38.45
CA SER A 136 -27.28 -5.62 38.90
C SER A 136 -26.74 -5.86 40.31
N ALA A 137 -27.62 -6.28 41.22
CA ALA A 137 -27.27 -6.57 42.61
C ALA A 137 -26.38 -7.81 42.72
N GLU A 138 -26.57 -8.79 41.85
CA GLU A 138 -25.76 -10.02 41.80
C GLU A 138 -24.30 -9.73 41.46
N LEU A 139 -24.06 -8.69 40.65
CA LEU A 139 -22.72 -8.25 40.28
C LEU A 139 -22.10 -7.28 41.29
N GLN A 140 -22.84 -6.77 42.27
CA GLN A 140 -22.25 -5.91 43.32
C GLN A 140 -21.32 -6.71 44.24
N ASP A 141 -21.71 -7.94 44.56
CA ASP A 141 -20.97 -8.81 45.49
C ASP A 141 -19.94 -9.72 44.80
N CYS A 142 -19.82 -9.63 43.47
CA CYS A 142 -18.90 -10.49 42.71
C CYS A 142 -17.42 -10.24 43.00
N ILE A 143 -17.09 -9.07 43.57
CA ILE A 143 -15.74 -8.69 43.98
C ILE A 143 -15.75 -8.45 45.49
N SER A 144 -15.14 -9.37 46.23
CA SER A 144 -15.00 -9.29 47.67
C SER A 144 -13.58 -9.68 48.10
N SER A 145 -13.27 -9.53 49.39
CA SER A 145 -11.99 -10.00 49.95
C SER A 145 -11.79 -11.52 49.84
N PHE A 146 -12.86 -12.28 49.58
CA PHE A 146 -12.83 -13.74 49.46
C PHE A 146 -12.99 -14.23 48.02
N HIS A 147 -13.49 -13.39 47.12
CA HIS A 147 -13.78 -13.74 45.74
C HIS A 147 -13.18 -12.68 44.81
N TYR A 148 -11.99 -12.96 44.30
CA TYR A 148 -11.29 -12.07 43.37
C TYR A 148 -10.24 -12.83 42.58
N ALA A 149 -9.81 -12.23 41.48
CA ALA A 149 -8.60 -12.61 40.78
C ALA A 149 -7.74 -11.37 40.53
N THR A 150 -6.42 -11.54 40.55
CA THR A 150 -5.48 -10.46 40.29
C THR A 150 -4.38 -10.87 39.34
N LYS A 151 -3.84 -9.88 38.64
CA LYS A 151 -2.64 -10.00 37.80
C LYS A 151 -1.68 -8.90 38.18
N LEU A 152 -0.59 -9.28 38.81
CA LEU A 152 0.54 -8.42 39.08
C LEU A 152 1.54 -8.56 37.94
N THR A 153 1.87 -7.45 37.29
CA THR A 153 2.84 -7.41 36.21
C THR A 153 3.91 -6.39 36.50
N ARG A 154 5.16 -6.80 36.39
CA ARG A 154 6.34 -5.96 36.49
C ARG A 154 7.14 -6.09 35.20
N TYR A 155 7.50 -4.95 34.63
CA TYR A 155 8.60 -4.84 33.69
C TYR A 155 9.85 -4.45 34.46
N PHE A 156 10.97 -5.10 34.14
CA PHE A 156 12.28 -4.79 34.69
C PHE A 156 13.25 -4.61 33.52
N ASN A 157 13.92 -3.47 33.49
CA ASN A 157 14.96 -3.19 32.50
C ASN A 157 16.32 -3.43 33.17
N ASP A 158 17.10 -4.36 32.62
CA ASP A 158 18.46 -4.59 33.08
C ASP A 158 19.37 -3.54 32.43
N ASN A 159 19.64 -2.43 33.14
CA ASN A 159 20.54 -1.36 32.68
C ASN A 159 22.02 -1.82 32.55
N GLY A 160 22.30 -3.12 32.64
CA GLY A 160 23.63 -3.74 32.63
C GLY A 160 24.44 -3.63 31.33
N SER A 161 23.93 -3.01 30.27
CA SER A 161 24.67 -2.79 29.00
C SER A 161 24.88 -1.31 28.63
N THR A 162 24.61 -0.36 29.53
CA THR A 162 24.93 1.08 29.30
C THR A 162 25.51 1.76 30.54
N HIS A 163 26.59 1.18 31.09
CA HIS A 163 27.58 1.97 31.83
C HIS A 163 28.55 2.60 30.84
N ASP A 164 28.09 3.66 30.18
CA ASP A 164 28.89 4.82 29.87
C ASP A 164 27.95 6.02 29.81
N GLY A 165 28.29 7.08 30.55
CA GLY A 165 27.53 8.32 30.62
C GLY A 165 27.59 9.13 29.33
N ALA A 166 27.07 8.57 28.25
CA ALA A 166 26.83 9.24 27.00
C ALA A 166 25.55 8.66 26.39
N ASP A 167 24.56 9.51 26.15
CA ASP A 167 23.44 9.23 25.27
C ASP A 167 23.95 8.57 23.98
N ALA A 168 23.74 7.25 23.84
CA ALA A 168 24.14 6.45 22.68
C ALA A 168 23.24 6.72 21.45
N GLY A 169 23.03 8.01 21.16
CA GLY A 169 22.28 8.55 20.04
C GLY A 169 22.52 10.05 19.79
N ALA A 170 23.39 10.70 20.57
CA ALA A 170 23.83 12.07 20.30
C ALA A 170 25.13 12.04 19.49
N THR A 171 25.04 11.91 18.17
CA THR A 171 26.16 12.32 17.31
C THR A 171 26.25 13.84 17.36
N VAL A 172 27.07 14.35 18.26
CA VAL A 172 27.42 15.77 18.33
C VAL A 172 28.17 16.12 17.04
N LEU A 173 27.54 16.91 16.18
CA LEU A 173 28.22 17.51 15.03
C LEU A 173 29.27 18.51 15.53
N PRO A 174 30.36 18.78 14.78
CA PRO A 174 31.44 19.70 15.19
C PRO A 174 31.00 21.15 15.46
N THR A 175 29.73 21.49 15.22
CA THR A 175 29.13 22.81 15.42
C THR A 175 28.40 22.98 16.75
N GLY A 176 28.32 21.95 17.60
CA GLY A 176 27.75 22.06 18.95
C GLY A 176 26.22 22.07 19.01
N ASP A 177 25.53 21.63 17.95
CA ASP A 177 24.09 21.38 17.98
C ASP A 177 23.82 19.90 18.31
N ASP A 178 23.14 19.65 19.42
CA ASP A 178 22.72 18.30 19.86
C ASP A 178 21.58 17.79 18.95
N PHE A 179 21.90 16.87 18.05
CA PHE A 179 20.91 16.13 17.27
C PHE A 179 20.54 14.84 18.01
N GLN A 180 19.50 14.87 18.84
CA GLN A 180 18.88 13.65 19.37
C GLN A 180 18.02 13.03 18.27
N TYR A 181 18.43 11.86 17.76
CA TYR A 181 17.47 10.93 17.17
C TYR A 181 16.49 10.56 18.30
N LEU A 182 15.30 11.14 18.29
CA LEU A 182 14.14 10.59 18.99
C LEU A 182 13.85 9.23 18.35
N PHE A 183 14.58 8.20 18.75
CA PHE A 183 14.14 6.84 18.57
C PHE A 183 12.70 6.80 19.08
N GLU A 184 11.76 6.41 18.21
CA GLU A 184 10.40 6.12 18.61
C GLU A 184 10.48 5.21 19.83
N ARG A 185 10.08 5.70 21.00
CA ARG A 185 9.98 4.86 22.19
C ARG A 185 8.96 3.78 21.87
N ASP A 186 9.38 2.52 21.93
CA ASP A 186 8.51 1.38 21.67
C ASP A 186 7.46 1.26 22.79
N TYR A 187 6.31 1.90 22.59
CA TYR A 187 5.17 1.78 23.49
C TYR A 187 4.37 0.52 23.18
N VAL A 188 4.17 -0.32 24.19
CA VAL A 188 3.29 -1.48 24.09
C VAL A 188 1.84 -1.02 24.29
N THR A 189 1.02 -1.19 23.25
CA THR A 189 -0.42 -0.92 23.36
C THR A 189 -1.11 -2.13 23.98
N PHE A 190 -1.76 -1.95 25.13
CA PHE A 190 -2.53 -3.01 25.78
C PHE A 190 -3.87 -2.46 26.25
N LEU A 191 -4.89 -3.32 26.19
CA LEU A 191 -6.24 -3.00 26.64
C LEU A 191 -6.55 -3.83 27.90
N PRO A 192 -6.69 -3.21 29.07
CA PRO A 192 -7.02 -3.92 30.29
C PRO A 192 -8.37 -4.64 30.20
N THR A 193 -8.43 -5.90 30.63
CA THR A 193 -9.65 -6.70 30.66
C THR A 193 -10.28 -6.81 32.05
N GLY A 194 -9.63 -6.25 33.07
CA GLY A 194 -10.13 -6.19 34.44
C GLY A 194 -11.36 -5.32 34.63
N VAL A 195 -11.81 -5.23 35.88
CA VAL A 195 -12.63 -4.09 36.30
C VAL A 195 -11.78 -2.84 36.34
N LEU A 196 -10.59 -2.95 36.92
CA LEU A 196 -9.69 -1.84 37.19
C LEU A 196 -8.23 -2.31 37.15
N THR A 197 -7.37 -1.46 36.59
CA THR A 197 -5.90 -1.60 36.62
C THR A 197 -5.30 -0.37 37.28
N ILE A 198 -4.33 -0.60 38.16
CA ILE A 198 -3.71 0.43 38.98
C ILE A 198 -2.21 0.43 38.74
N PHE A 199 -1.65 1.61 38.56
CA PHE A 199 -0.22 1.85 38.47
C PHE A 199 0.21 2.68 39.69
N PRO A 200 1.26 2.25 40.40
CA PRO A 200 1.74 2.94 41.60
C PRO A 200 2.39 4.29 41.30
N CYS A 201 2.81 4.52 40.05
CA CYS A 201 3.40 5.77 39.58
C CYS A 201 2.81 6.12 38.20
N ALA A 202 2.23 7.32 38.05
CA ALA A 202 1.64 7.78 36.79
C ALA A 202 2.69 8.43 35.86
N LYS A 203 3.72 7.65 35.49
CA LYS A 203 4.81 8.07 34.60
C LYS A 203 5.04 7.06 33.47
N ALA A 204 5.44 7.56 32.30
CA ALA A 204 5.72 6.76 31.10
C ALA A 204 4.52 5.93 30.60
N ILE A 205 3.30 6.43 30.84
CA ILE A 205 2.04 5.86 30.39
C ILE A 205 1.36 6.87 29.47
N ARG A 206 0.83 6.40 28.35
CA ARG A 206 0.02 7.20 27.43
C ARG A 206 -1.40 6.66 27.40
N TYR A 207 -2.36 7.57 27.30
CA TYR A 207 -3.79 7.24 27.21
C TYR A 207 -4.44 7.98 26.04
N LYS A 208 -5.67 7.59 25.71
CA LYS A 208 -6.50 8.30 24.74
C LYS A 208 -7.53 9.15 25.48
N PRO A 209 -7.52 10.48 25.31
CA PRO A 209 -8.54 11.33 25.91
C PRO A 209 -9.95 11.00 25.39
N SER A 210 -10.94 11.11 26.28
CA SER A 210 -12.35 10.83 25.98
C SER A 210 -13.07 11.94 25.18
N THR A 211 -12.35 12.97 24.72
CA THR A 211 -12.94 14.10 23.99
C THR A 211 -13.48 13.65 22.63
N MET A 212 -14.77 13.93 22.37
CA MET A 212 -15.54 13.50 21.19
C MET A 212 -15.03 14.03 19.83
N ALA A 213 -13.95 14.82 19.80
CA ALA A 213 -13.38 15.35 18.58
C ALA A 213 -12.51 14.30 17.88
N THR A 214 -12.88 13.91 16.66
CA THR A 214 -12.14 12.96 15.81
C THR A 214 -10.71 13.41 15.49
N THR A 215 -10.37 14.68 15.72
CA THR A 215 -9.03 15.27 15.57
C THR A 215 -8.11 15.04 16.78
N ASP A 216 -8.64 14.71 17.96
CA ASP A 216 -7.89 14.56 19.22
C ASP A 216 -7.60 13.10 19.60
N ASN A 217 -7.80 12.16 18.66
CA ASN A 217 -7.53 10.73 18.82
C ASN A 217 -6.03 10.36 18.87
N SER A 218 -5.20 11.30 19.36
CA SER A 218 -3.78 11.16 19.57
C SER A 218 -3.47 10.66 20.97
N TRP A 219 -2.41 9.86 21.10
CA TRP A 219 -1.90 9.39 22.37
C TRP A 219 -1.28 10.52 23.20
N VAL A 220 -1.82 10.77 24.40
CA VAL A 220 -1.33 11.80 25.34
C VAL A 220 -0.53 11.13 26.46
N SER A 221 0.66 11.65 26.75
CA SER A 221 1.51 11.15 27.85
C SER A 221 1.06 11.71 29.19
N ILE A 222 1.07 10.87 30.21
CA ILE A 222 0.83 11.22 31.62
C ILE A 222 2.20 11.25 32.33
N ASP A 223 2.50 12.35 33.00
CA ASP A 223 3.71 12.52 33.80
C ASP A 223 3.38 13.25 35.12
N GLU A 224 2.75 12.51 36.03
CA GLU A 224 2.36 12.99 37.37
C GLU A 224 2.93 12.01 38.42
N PRO A 225 4.23 12.10 38.75
CA PRO A 225 4.94 11.09 39.53
C PRO A 225 4.46 11.00 40.98
N ASP A 226 3.80 12.04 41.50
CA ASP A 226 3.21 12.08 42.83
C ASP A 226 1.86 11.35 42.92
N CYS A 227 1.29 10.95 41.78
CA CYS A 227 -0.03 10.33 41.69
C CYS A 227 0.05 8.84 41.33
N LEU A 228 -0.95 8.09 41.78
CA LEU A 228 -1.25 6.75 41.25
C LEU A 228 -2.19 6.90 40.06
N LEU A 229 -2.03 6.05 39.05
CA LEU A 229 -2.93 6.02 37.89
C LEU A 229 -3.92 4.87 38.02
N PHE A 230 -5.19 5.18 37.82
CA PHE A 230 -6.28 4.23 37.76
C PHE A 230 -6.88 4.23 36.36
N HIS A 231 -7.09 3.04 35.81
CA HIS A 231 -7.69 2.88 34.49
C HIS A 231 -8.65 1.70 34.49
N THR A 232 -9.86 1.91 33.98
CA THR A 232 -10.89 0.87 33.95
C THR A 232 -10.67 -0.10 32.79
N GLY A 233 -11.06 -1.36 32.98
CA GLY A 233 -10.96 -2.37 31.93
C GLY A 233 -12.28 -2.66 31.20
N THR A 234 -12.20 -3.52 30.19
CA THR A 234 -13.33 -3.84 29.31
C THR A 234 -14.46 -4.58 30.00
N LEU A 235 -14.18 -5.30 31.09
CA LEU A 235 -15.20 -5.99 31.87
C LEU A 235 -16.18 -4.99 32.50
N LEU A 236 -15.66 -3.91 33.10
CA LEU A 236 -16.48 -2.86 33.70
C LEU A 236 -17.31 -2.13 32.63
N ALA A 237 -16.72 -1.81 31.48
CA ALA A 237 -17.45 -1.20 30.36
C ALA A 237 -18.61 -2.09 29.90
N ARG A 238 -18.39 -3.41 29.81
CA ARG A 238 -19.43 -4.35 29.41
C ARG A 238 -20.54 -4.49 30.46
N TRP A 239 -20.20 -4.58 31.74
CA TRP A 239 -21.18 -4.66 32.83
C TRP A 239 -21.98 -3.37 33.04
N SER A 240 -21.41 -2.23 32.65
CA SER A 240 -22.12 -0.93 32.69
C SER A 240 -23.21 -0.78 31.61
N GLN A 241 -23.30 -1.71 30.65
CA GLN A 241 -24.28 -1.72 29.57
C GLN A 241 -24.36 -0.40 28.77
N GLY A 242 -23.22 0.25 28.54
CA GLY A 242 -23.10 1.47 27.75
C GLY A 242 -23.06 2.77 28.57
N MET A 243 -23.15 2.71 29.90
CA MET A 243 -22.95 3.87 30.78
C MET A 243 -21.47 4.26 30.89
N HIS A 244 -20.56 3.32 30.68
CA HIS A 244 -19.12 3.51 30.75
C HIS A 244 -18.42 2.86 29.55
N THR A 245 -17.36 3.50 29.07
CA THR A 245 -16.49 3.00 27.99
C THR A 245 -15.03 3.09 28.43
N THR A 246 -14.20 2.15 27.98
CA THR A 246 -12.74 2.15 28.22
C THR A 246 -11.97 2.30 26.91
N SER A 247 -10.72 2.77 27.00
CA SER A 247 -9.79 2.97 25.89
C SER A 247 -8.48 2.19 26.11
N PRO A 248 -7.69 1.90 25.06
CA PRO A 248 -6.40 1.24 25.25
C PRO A 248 -5.37 2.17 25.89
N LEU A 249 -4.43 1.58 26.64
CA LEU A 249 -3.26 2.26 27.21
C LEU A 249 -2.00 1.91 26.42
N GLN A 250 -1.01 2.79 26.51
CA GLN A 250 0.34 2.57 26.02
C GLN A 250 1.32 2.69 27.18
N ILE A 251 2.13 1.66 27.38
CA ILE A 251 3.17 1.61 28.43
C ILE A 251 4.54 1.52 27.80
N ASP A 252 5.51 2.19 28.40
CA ASP A 252 6.92 2.03 28.07
C ASP A 252 7.50 0.83 28.87
N PRO A 253 7.79 -0.31 28.22
CA PRO A 253 8.29 -1.48 28.92
C PRO A 253 9.68 -1.25 29.54
N ARG A 254 10.45 -0.27 29.07
CA ARG A 254 11.79 0.06 29.60
C ARG A 254 11.75 0.92 30.86
N ALA A 255 10.58 1.47 31.21
CA ALA A 255 10.42 2.38 32.34
C ALA A 255 10.16 1.69 33.70
N ASN A 256 10.42 0.38 33.80
CA ASN A 256 10.22 -0.41 35.03
C ASN A 256 8.79 -0.35 35.59
N ILE A 257 7.79 -0.48 34.71
CA ILE A 257 6.38 -0.30 35.07
C ILE A 257 5.88 -1.50 35.88
N VAL A 258 5.19 -1.19 36.99
CA VAL A 258 4.43 -2.16 37.79
C VAL A 258 2.95 -1.87 37.63
N SER A 259 2.13 -2.90 37.47
CA SER A 259 0.68 -2.78 37.37
C SER A 259 -0.01 -3.90 38.11
N LEU A 260 -1.14 -3.57 38.73
CA LEU A 260 -2.04 -4.54 39.35
C LEU A 260 -3.42 -4.42 38.70
N THR A 261 -3.87 -5.49 38.05
CA THR A 261 -5.23 -5.59 37.53
C THR A 261 -6.07 -6.48 38.42
N ILE A 262 -7.33 -6.07 38.64
CA ILE A 262 -8.28 -6.75 39.52
C ILE A 262 -9.50 -7.20 38.70
N TRP A 263 -9.91 -8.44 38.97
CA TRP A 263 -11.11 -9.09 38.46
C TRP A 263 -11.92 -9.69 39.61
N PRO A 264 -13.21 -9.99 39.37
CA PRO A 264 -13.87 -11.09 40.10
C PRO A 264 -13.18 -12.44 39.76
N PRO A 265 -13.57 -13.56 40.40
CA PRO A 265 -13.02 -14.88 40.06
C PRO A 265 -13.10 -15.18 38.55
N LEU A 266 -12.08 -15.83 37.99
CA LEU A 266 -11.94 -16.05 36.54
C LEU A 266 -13.05 -16.95 35.94
N THR A 267 -13.70 -17.76 36.78
CA THR A 267 -14.86 -18.61 36.45
C THR A 267 -16.16 -17.82 36.30
N THR A 268 -16.19 -16.55 36.71
CA THR A 268 -17.40 -15.72 36.63
C THR A 268 -17.84 -15.54 35.17
N PRO A 269 -19.12 -15.82 34.84
CA PRO A 269 -19.66 -15.59 33.51
C PRO A 269 -19.82 -14.08 33.27
N ILE A 270 -19.50 -13.63 32.06
CA ILE A 270 -19.50 -12.19 31.75
C ILE A 270 -20.93 -11.65 31.52
N SER A 271 -21.84 -12.49 31.03
CA SER A 271 -23.22 -12.13 30.76
C SER A 271 -24.12 -13.36 30.86
N SER A 272 -25.38 -13.17 31.26
CA SER A 272 -26.38 -14.23 31.35
C SER A 272 -26.75 -14.87 29.99
N LYS A 273 -26.32 -14.29 28.87
CA LYS A 273 -26.65 -14.73 27.50
C LYS A 273 -25.49 -15.36 26.73
N GLY A 274 -24.30 -15.48 27.33
CA GLY A 274 -23.13 -15.99 26.65
C GLY A 274 -22.29 -16.91 27.52
N GLU A 275 -21.77 -17.97 26.92
CA GLU A 275 -20.87 -18.97 27.54
C GLU A 275 -19.44 -18.44 27.79
N GLY A 276 -19.17 -17.17 27.48
CA GLY A 276 -17.85 -16.56 27.63
C GLY A 276 -17.53 -16.23 29.08
N THR A 277 -16.43 -16.79 29.59
CA THR A 277 -15.91 -16.51 30.94
C THR A 277 -14.85 -15.41 30.92
N ILE A 278 -14.52 -14.88 32.09
CA ILE A 278 -13.44 -13.90 32.25
C ILE A 278 -12.08 -14.51 31.87
N ALA A 279 -11.88 -15.80 32.17
CA ALA A 279 -10.69 -16.54 31.77
C ALA A 279 -10.47 -16.48 30.24
N ASN A 280 -11.53 -16.59 29.43
CA ASN A 280 -11.41 -16.49 27.96
C ASN A 280 -10.89 -15.12 27.52
N HIS A 281 -11.39 -14.04 28.13
CA HIS A 281 -10.97 -12.67 27.82
C HIS A 281 -9.55 -12.37 28.32
N LEU A 282 -9.18 -12.88 29.49
CA LEU A 282 -7.80 -12.79 29.99
C LEU A 282 -6.84 -13.53 29.05
N LEU A 283 -7.19 -14.76 28.65
CA LEU A 283 -6.37 -15.56 27.73
C LEU A 283 -6.18 -14.85 26.38
N GLU A 284 -7.26 -14.34 25.78
CA GLU A 284 -7.17 -13.56 24.53
C GLU A 284 -6.22 -12.35 24.68
N GLN A 285 -6.31 -11.62 25.79
CA GLN A 285 -5.46 -10.47 26.06
C GLN A 285 -3.99 -10.85 26.25
N GLN A 286 -3.72 -11.95 26.94
CA GLN A 286 -2.36 -12.48 27.13
C GLN A 286 -1.75 -13.00 25.82
N ILE A 287 -2.54 -13.68 24.98
CA ILE A 287 -2.10 -14.16 23.66
C ILE A 287 -1.71 -12.99 22.75
N LYS A 288 -2.50 -11.90 22.76
CA LYS A 288 -2.18 -10.69 21.98
C LYS A 288 -0.95 -9.97 22.51
N ALA A 289 -0.75 -9.93 23.83
CA ALA A 289 0.42 -9.30 24.44
C ALA A 289 1.71 -10.10 24.20
N PHE A 290 1.65 -11.44 24.28
CA PHE A 290 2.82 -12.32 24.23
C PHE A 290 2.66 -13.44 23.19
N PRO A 291 2.71 -13.11 21.88
CA PRO A 291 2.45 -14.07 20.81
C PRO A 291 3.48 -15.20 20.73
N LYS A 292 4.73 -14.98 21.17
CA LYS A 292 5.77 -16.02 21.19
C LYS A 292 5.45 -17.13 22.20
N VAL A 293 4.98 -16.77 23.39
CA VAL A 293 4.54 -17.72 24.42
C VAL A 293 3.26 -18.44 23.97
N ALA A 294 2.32 -17.70 23.39
CA ALA A 294 1.09 -18.28 22.88
C ALA A 294 1.34 -19.31 21.76
N GLN A 295 2.35 -19.11 20.91
CA GLN A 295 2.71 -20.09 19.88
C GLN A 295 3.18 -21.43 20.49
N GLN A 296 3.76 -21.41 21.69
CA GLN A 296 4.24 -22.60 22.38
C GLN A 296 3.12 -23.35 23.12
N TYR A 297 2.24 -22.63 23.83
CA TYR A 297 1.23 -23.23 24.71
C TYR A 297 -0.20 -23.24 24.13
N TYR A 298 -0.55 -22.26 23.29
CA TYR A 298 -1.90 -22.05 22.73
C TYR A 298 -1.88 -21.73 21.22
N PRO A 299 -1.29 -22.60 20.37
CA PRO A 299 -1.13 -22.32 18.94
C PRO A 299 -2.47 -22.23 18.20
N ARG A 300 -3.50 -22.95 18.67
CA ARG A 300 -4.84 -22.93 18.06
C ARG A 300 -5.55 -21.61 18.33
N GLU A 301 -5.54 -21.14 19.57
CA GLU A 301 -6.16 -19.87 19.96
C GLU A 301 -5.44 -18.69 19.29
N LEU A 302 -4.10 -18.73 19.21
CA LEU A 302 -3.32 -17.72 18.50
C LEU A 302 -3.66 -17.66 17.01
N SER A 303 -3.79 -18.82 16.33
CA SER A 303 -4.14 -18.86 14.92
C SER A 303 -5.57 -18.39 14.67
N ILE A 304 -6.52 -18.73 15.55
CA ILE A 304 -7.89 -18.21 15.51
C ILE A 304 -7.91 -16.69 15.65
N LEU A 305 -7.16 -16.11 16.60
CA LEU A 305 -7.11 -14.66 16.78
C LEU A 305 -6.48 -13.94 15.58
N ARG A 306 -5.38 -14.48 15.02
CA ARG A 306 -4.78 -13.95 13.79
C ARG A 306 -5.75 -14.00 12.61
N LEU A 307 -6.50 -15.09 12.49
CA LEU A 307 -7.52 -15.24 11.46
C LEU A 307 -8.68 -14.24 11.66
N GLN A 308 -9.10 -13.99 12.90
CA GLN A 308 -10.11 -12.96 13.19
C GLN A 308 -9.64 -11.57 12.81
N ASP A 309 -8.37 -11.22 13.08
CA ASP A 309 -7.79 -9.95 12.65
C ASP A 309 -7.74 -9.85 11.12
N ALA A 310 -7.39 -10.94 10.42
CA ALA A 310 -7.47 -11.03 8.96
C ALA A 310 -8.91 -10.88 8.45
N MET A 311 -9.90 -11.48 9.11
CA MET A 311 -11.33 -11.31 8.80
C MET A 311 -11.80 -9.87 8.98
N LYS A 312 -11.39 -9.21 10.05
CA LYS A 312 -11.70 -7.80 10.28
C LYS A 312 -11.04 -6.92 9.22
N PHE A 313 -9.78 -7.21 8.88
CA PHE A 313 -9.03 -6.54 7.82
C PHE A 313 -9.75 -6.60 6.48
N VAL A 314 -10.23 -7.78 6.06
CA VAL A 314 -10.88 -7.96 4.74
C VAL A 314 -12.31 -7.40 4.72
N LYS A 315 -13.05 -7.46 5.82
CA LYS A 315 -14.38 -6.82 5.96
C LYS A 315 -14.27 -5.29 5.82
N GLU A 316 -13.28 -4.69 6.47
CA GLU A 316 -12.99 -3.26 6.33
C GLU A 316 -12.50 -2.90 4.93
N LEU A 317 -11.57 -3.70 4.37
CA LEU A 317 -11.07 -3.53 3.01
C LEU A 317 -12.20 -3.58 1.98
N PHE A 318 -13.14 -4.52 2.10
CA PHE A 318 -14.31 -4.60 1.22
C PHE A 318 -15.14 -3.31 1.24
N THR A 319 -15.39 -2.77 2.44
CA THR A 319 -16.18 -1.54 2.63
C THR A 319 -15.48 -0.33 1.99
N VAL A 320 -14.16 -0.23 2.14
CA VAL A 320 -13.36 0.83 1.51
C VAL A 320 -13.28 0.64 0.00
N CYS A 321 -13.10 -0.59 -0.50
CA CYS A 321 -13.10 -0.89 -1.93
C CYS A 321 -14.43 -0.52 -2.61
N GLU A 322 -15.59 -0.85 -2.01
CA GLU A 322 -16.90 -0.44 -2.53
C GLU A 322 -17.00 1.10 -2.59
N THR A 323 -16.50 1.80 -1.57
CA THR A 323 -16.50 3.27 -1.53
C THR A 323 -15.62 3.86 -2.65
N VAL A 324 -14.39 3.38 -2.79
CA VAL A 324 -13.44 3.85 -3.81
C VAL A 324 -13.91 3.52 -5.23
N LEU A 325 -14.43 2.31 -5.46
CA LEU A 325 -14.99 1.91 -6.75
C LEU A 325 -16.24 2.70 -7.09
N SER A 326 -17.12 2.96 -6.11
CA SER A 326 -18.30 3.81 -6.31
C SER A 326 -17.91 5.23 -6.70
N LEU A 327 -16.95 5.85 -6.00
CA LEU A 327 -16.42 7.16 -6.35
C LEU A 327 -15.82 7.20 -7.76
N ASN A 328 -15.02 6.19 -8.12
CA ASN A 328 -14.44 6.09 -9.46
C ASN A 328 -15.48 5.83 -10.55
N ALA A 329 -16.49 5.00 -10.28
CA ALA A 329 -17.58 4.72 -11.22
C ALA A 329 -18.46 5.95 -11.47
N LEU A 330 -18.73 6.75 -10.42
CA LEU A 330 -19.47 8.02 -10.55
C LEU A 330 -18.65 9.09 -11.28
N SER A 331 -17.33 9.10 -11.10
CA SER A 331 -16.43 10.10 -11.70
C SER A 331 -16.09 9.80 -13.16
N ARG A 332 -16.30 8.58 -13.65
CA ARG A 332 -15.93 8.16 -15.01
C ARG A 332 -17.17 7.90 -15.86
N SER A 333 -17.32 8.66 -16.94
CA SER A 333 -18.38 8.47 -17.94
C SER A 333 -18.13 7.30 -18.90
N THR A 334 -16.87 6.88 -19.02
CA THR A 334 -16.48 5.73 -19.86
C THR A 334 -16.65 4.44 -19.06
N GLY A 335 -17.45 3.49 -19.54
CA GLY A 335 -17.64 2.15 -18.94
C GLY A 335 -16.40 1.23 -18.97
N VAL A 336 -15.20 1.81 -19.00
CA VAL A 336 -13.90 1.13 -18.98
C VAL A 336 -13.54 0.85 -17.52
N PRO A 337 -13.28 -0.42 -17.14
CA PRO A 337 -12.96 -0.77 -15.76
C PRO A 337 -11.64 -0.10 -15.33
N PRO A 338 -11.54 0.41 -14.09
CA PRO A 338 -10.30 0.96 -13.56
C PRO A 338 -9.23 -0.13 -13.38
N GLU A 339 -7.98 0.24 -13.69
CA GLU A 339 -6.80 -0.59 -13.41
C GLU A 339 -6.50 -0.57 -11.91
N LEU A 340 -6.09 -1.71 -11.37
CA LEU A 340 -5.95 -1.88 -9.93
C LEU A 340 -4.86 -0.97 -9.36
N HIS A 341 -3.77 -0.75 -10.10
CA HIS A 341 -2.66 0.11 -9.67
C HIS A 341 -3.09 1.57 -9.46
N VAL A 342 -4.18 2.02 -10.09
CA VAL A 342 -4.77 3.36 -9.88
C VAL A 342 -5.58 3.41 -8.58
N LEU A 343 -6.25 2.31 -8.23
CA LEU A 343 -7.09 2.21 -7.03
C LEU A 343 -6.28 1.98 -5.75
N LEU A 344 -5.19 1.20 -5.85
CA LEU A 344 -4.39 0.79 -4.68
C LEU A 344 -3.88 1.96 -3.83
N PRO A 345 -3.37 3.09 -4.38
CA PRO A 345 -2.95 4.23 -3.56
C PRO A 345 -4.11 4.86 -2.77
N GLN A 346 -5.28 5.00 -3.40
CA GLN A 346 -6.46 5.58 -2.77
C GLN A 346 -6.99 4.67 -1.64
N ILE A 347 -7.07 3.36 -1.89
CA ILE A 347 -7.46 2.36 -0.88
C ILE A 347 -6.42 2.34 0.25
N SER A 348 -5.13 2.36 -0.07
CA SER A 348 -4.04 2.38 0.94
C SER A 348 -4.12 3.62 1.83
N SER A 349 -4.44 4.79 1.27
CA SER A 349 -4.63 6.03 2.00
C SER A 349 -5.81 5.94 2.98
N MET A 350 -6.96 5.44 2.52
CA MET A 350 -8.15 5.28 3.37
C MET A 350 -7.94 4.24 4.48
N MET A 351 -7.20 3.16 4.19
CA MET A 351 -6.90 2.11 5.16
C MET A 351 -5.70 2.44 6.06
N LYS A 352 -4.97 3.54 5.81
CA LYS A 352 -3.73 3.94 6.48
C LYS A 352 -2.68 2.83 6.57
N ARG A 353 -2.68 1.93 5.58
CA ARG A 353 -1.75 0.78 5.48
C ARG A 353 -1.49 0.45 4.02
N LYS A 354 -0.34 -0.15 3.73
CA LYS A 354 0.01 -0.58 2.37
C LYS A 354 -0.92 -1.71 1.93
N ILE A 355 -1.72 -1.47 0.89
CA ILE A 355 -2.57 -2.49 0.26
C ILE A 355 -1.91 -2.96 -1.02
N VAL A 356 -1.80 -4.28 -1.18
CA VAL A 356 -1.26 -4.90 -2.39
C VAL A 356 -2.38 -5.53 -3.21
N GLN A 357 -2.08 -5.87 -4.47
CA GLN A 357 -3.00 -6.60 -5.34
C GLN A 357 -3.50 -7.91 -4.70
N ASP A 358 -2.63 -8.61 -3.96
CA ASP A 358 -2.95 -9.85 -3.27
C ASP A 358 -4.13 -9.70 -2.29
N ASP A 359 -4.17 -8.59 -1.54
CA ASP A 359 -5.25 -8.29 -0.58
C ASP A 359 -6.62 -8.16 -1.24
N ILE A 360 -6.66 -7.67 -2.49
CA ILE A 360 -7.89 -7.57 -3.28
C ILE A 360 -8.35 -8.96 -3.74
N LEU A 361 -7.41 -9.86 -4.04
CA LEU A 361 -7.71 -11.23 -4.40
C LEU A 361 -8.19 -12.06 -3.20
N LYS A 362 -7.84 -11.68 -1.97
CA LYS A 362 -8.44 -12.27 -0.75
C LYS A 362 -9.95 -12.01 -0.68
N LEU A 363 -10.41 -10.84 -1.15
CA LEU A 363 -11.85 -10.54 -1.21
C LEU A 363 -12.59 -11.51 -2.13
N LEU A 364 -11.98 -11.88 -3.26
CA LEU A 364 -12.57 -12.82 -4.23
C LEU A 364 -12.59 -14.27 -3.72
N THR A 365 -11.69 -14.64 -2.80
CA THR A 365 -11.73 -15.95 -2.14
C THR A 365 -12.96 -16.08 -1.26
N ILE A 366 -13.32 -15.02 -0.53
CA ILE A 366 -14.52 -14.99 0.31
C ILE A 366 -15.77 -14.88 -0.56
N TRP A 367 -15.75 -13.99 -1.54
CA TRP A 367 -16.86 -13.80 -2.46
C TRP A 367 -16.38 -13.56 -3.89
N SER A 368 -16.36 -14.64 -4.68
CA SER A 368 -15.92 -14.61 -6.09
C SER A 368 -16.71 -13.65 -6.96
N ASP A 369 -18.01 -13.46 -6.66
CA ASP A 369 -18.91 -12.62 -7.45
C ASP A 369 -18.99 -11.18 -6.92
N ALA A 370 -18.15 -10.83 -5.93
CA ALA A 370 -18.08 -9.48 -5.39
C ALA A 370 -17.67 -8.49 -6.48
N TYR A 371 -16.63 -8.81 -7.24
CA TYR A 371 -16.05 -7.98 -8.28
C TYR A 371 -15.74 -8.78 -9.52
N VAL A 372 -15.80 -8.13 -10.67
CA VAL A 372 -15.27 -8.68 -11.92
C VAL A 372 -13.81 -8.22 -12.00
N VAL A 373 -12.88 -9.16 -11.86
CA VAL A 373 -11.44 -8.90 -11.92
C VAL A 373 -10.86 -9.58 -13.15
N GLU A 374 -10.41 -8.79 -14.11
CA GLU A 374 -9.96 -9.25 -15.42
C GLU A 374 -8.63 -8.61 -15.82
N LEU A 375 -7.84 -9.32 -16.62
CA LEU A 375 -6.63 -8.78 -17.25
C LEU A 375 -6.99 -7.99 -18.51
N ASN A 376 -6.62 -6.71 -18.53
CA ASN A 376 -6.74 -5.84 -19.70
C ASN A 376 -5.81 -6.32 -20.84
N SER A 377 -5.89 -5.66 -22.00
CA SER A 377 -5.02 -5.97 -23.15
C SER A 377 -3.53 -5.71 -22.91
N ARG A 378 -3.19 -4.89 -21.90
CA ARG A 378 -1.81 -4.57 -21.49
C ARG A 378 -1.25 -5.54 -20.45
N GLY A 379 -2.04 -6.50 -19.97
CA GLY A 379 -1.64 -7.47 -18.95
C GLY A 379 -1.80 -6.97 -17.50
N GLU A 380 -2.50 -5.86 -17.28
CA GLU A 380 -2.80 -5.35 -15.95
C GLU A 380 -4.17 -5.81 -15.46
N LEU A 381 -4.31 -6.01 -14.16
CA LEU A 381 -5.62 -6.31 -13.57
C LEU A 381 -6.48 -5.06 -13.48
N THR A 382 -7.71 -5.22 -13.93
CA THR A 382 -8.79 -4.26 -13.80
C THR A 382 -9.86 -4.82 -12.89
N MET A 383 -10.54 -3.94 -12.15
CA MET A 383 -11.58 -4.33 -11.20
C MET A 383 -12.83 -3.47 -11.44
N ASN A 384 -13.99 -4.09 -11.63
CA ASN A 384 -15.26 -3.39 -11.73
C ASN A 384 -16.38 -4.07 -10.96
N LEU A 385 -17.41 -3.29 -10.66
CA LEU A 385 -18.63 -3.80 -10.08
C LEU A 385 -19.35 -4.72 -11.08
N PRO A 386 -19.96 -5.83 -10.62
CA PRO A 386 -20.76 -6.71 -11.47
C PRO A 386 -21.89 -5.92 -12.16
N LYS A 387 -22.07 -6.13 -13.47
CA LYS A 387 -23.08 -5.43 -14.27
C LYS A 387 -24.49 -5.96 -13.95
N ARG A 388 -25.16 -5.37 -12.96
CA ARG A 388 -26.62 -5.44 -12.72
C ARG A 388 -27.13 -4.06 -12.24
N ASP A 389 -28.40 -3.79 -12.49
CA ASP A 389 -29.06 -2.48 -12.50
C ASP A 389 -28.67 -1.43 -11.44
N ASN A 390 -28.77 -0.18 -11.88
CA ASN A 390 -28.38 1.09 -11.27
C ASN A 390 -29.16 1.45 -9.97
N LEU A 391 -29.99 0.53 -9.47
CA LEU A 391 -30.77 0.64 -8.22
C LEU A 391 -29.94 0.19 -6.99
N THR A 392 -28.61 0.26 -7.11
CA THR A 392 -27.60 -0.50 -6.36
C THR A 392 -27.07 0.25 -5.12
N THR A 393 -27.46 1.50 -4.87
CA THR A 393 -27.18 2.18 -3.58
C THR A 393 -27.94 1.53 -2.41
N LEU A 394 -29.13 0.98 -2.67
CA LEU A 394 -29.83 0.06 -1.76
C LEU A 394 -29.11 -1.30 -1.63
N THR A 395 -28.35 -1.72 -2.65
CA THR A 395 -27.60 -2.97 -2.61
C THR A 395 -26.22 -2.84 -1.96
N ASN A 396 -25.60 -1.66 -1.79
CA ASN A 396 -24.25 -1.58 -1.21
C ASN A 396 -24.25 -2.02 0.28
N LYS A 397 -25.22 -1.55 1.08
CA LYS A 397 -25.42 -2.08 2.44
C LYS A 397 -25.79 -3.56 2.43
N SER A 398 -26.56 -4.01 1.44
CA SER A 398 -26.90 -5.44 1.26
C SER A 398 -25.70 -6.29 0.80
N ARG A 399 -24.76 -5.75 0.02
CA ARG A 399 -23.53 -6.39 -0.45
C ARG A 399 -22.52 -6.47 0.67
N THR A 400 -22.40 -5.40 1.45
CA THR A 400 -21.61 -5.39 2.69
C THR A 400 -22.12 -6.48 3.64
N LEU A 401 -23.44 -6.56 3.85
CA LEU A 401 -24.04 -7.62 4.65
C LEU A 401 -23.76 -9.01 4.07
N ALA A 402 -23.99 -9.23 2.77
CA ALA A 402 -23.73 -10.52 2.11
C ALA A 402 -22.24 -10.93 2.18
N PHE A 403 -21.32 -9.96 2.09
CA PHE A 403 -19.90 -10.22 2.28
C PHE A 403 -19.59 -10.59 3.72
N VAL A 404 -20.19 -9.90 4.71
CA VAL A 404 -20.02 -10.23 6.13
C VAL A 404 -20.57 -11.61 6.46
N GLU A 405 -21.74 -11.99 5.93
CA GLU A 405 -22.34 -13.32 6.09
C GLU A 405 -21.43 -14.42 5.50
N ARG A 406 -20.92 -14.21 4.28
CA ARG A 406 -19.99 -15.16 3.63
C ARG A 406 -18.64 -15.23 4.33
N ALA A 407 -18.11 -14.11 4.79
CA ALA A 407 -16.88 -14.06 5.58
C ALA A 407 -17.05 -14.83 6.90
N GLU A 408 -18.20 -14.68 7.57
CA GLU A 408 -18.51 -15.44 8.77
C GLU A 408 -18.66 -16.93 8.45
N SER A 409 -19.40 -17.29 7.40
CA SER A 409 -19.52 -18.70 6.99
C SER A 409 -18.18 -19.34 6.64
N TRP A 410 -17.29 -18.60 5.96
CA TRP A 410 -15.94 -19.07 5.64
C TRP A 410 -15.10 -19.23 6.90
N TYR A 411 -15.15 -18.25 7.82
CA TYR A 411 -14.47 -18.32 9.11
C TYR A 411 -14.95 -19.52 9.94
N GLN A 412 -16.26 -19.73 10.06
CA GLN A 412 -16.85 -20.88 10.75
C GLN A 412 -16.42 -22.22 10.13
N GLN A 413 -16.36 -22.29 8.79
CA GLN A 413 -15.88 -23.49 8.09
C GLN A 413 -14.40 -23.79 8.40
N VAL A 414 -13.55 -22.76 8.43
CA VAL A 414 -12.11 -22.92 8.70
C VAL A 414 -11.87 -23.37 10.15
N ILE A 415 -12.55 -22.78 11.14
CA ILE A 415 -12.36 -23.15 12.56
C ILE A 415 -12.98 -24.51 12.91
N ALA A 416 -14.04 -24.91 12.20
CA ALA A 416 -14.70 -26.20 12.38
C ALA A 416 -13.93 -27.35 11.72
N SER A 417 -13.09 -27.05 10.73
CA SER A 417 -12.18 -28.04 10.16
C SER A 417 -11.18 -28.52 11.22
N LYS A 418 -10.83 -29.81 11.16
CA LYS A 418 -9.78 -30.40 12.01
C LYS A 418 -8.38 -30.19 11.45
N ASP A 419 -8.27 -29.61 10.26
CA ASP A 419 -6.98 -29.23 9.67
C ASP A 419 -6.34 -28.07 10.43
N GLU A 420 -5.05 -27.84 10.17
CA GLU A 420 -4.33 -26.69 10.72
C GLU A 420 -5.02 -25.39 10.30
N ILE A 421 -5.37 -24.55 11.29
CA ILE A 421 -6.11 -23.32 11.06
C ILE A 421 -5.21 -22.33 10.31
N MET A 422 -5.66 -21.94 9.12
CA MET A 422 -5.01 -20.92 8.31
C MET A 422 -5.05 -19.57 9.06
N THR A 423 -3.96 -18.81 9.06
CA THR A 423 -3.87 -17.52 9.77
C THR A 423 -4.27 -16.31 8.93
N ASP A 424 -4.41 -16.49 7.62
CA ASP A 424 -4.84 -15.45 6.66
C ASP A 424 -5.70 -16.07 5.56
N VAL A 425 -6.43 -15.22 4.84
CA VAL A 425 -7.23 -15.60 3.68
C VAL A 425 -6.30 -15.84 2.49
N PRO A 426 -6.37 -17.02 1.84
CA PRO A 426 -5.56 -17.26 0.66
C PRO A 426 -6.04 -16.38 -0.51
N ALA A 427 -5.10 -15.87 -1.31
CA ALA A 427 -5.42 -15.07 -2.47
C ALA A 427 -6.05 -15.91 -3.60
N PHE A 428 -7.10 -15.38 -4.22
CA PHE A 428 -7.80 -16.03 -5.31
C PHE A 428 -6.90 -16.15 -6.57
N LYS A 429 -6.79 -17.36 -7.12
CA LYS A 429 -6.02 -17.59 -8.35
C LYS A 429 -6.82 -17.15 -9.58
N ILE A 430 -6.33 -16.12 -10.26
CA ILE A 430 -6.91 -15.62 -11.50
C ILE A 430 -6.51 -16.54 -12.64
N ASN A 431 -7.45 -17.32 -13.16
CA ASN A 431 -7.22 -18.11 -14.36
C ASN A 431 -7.12 -17.16 -15.58
N LYS A 432 -6.03 -17.27 -16.35
CA LYS A 432 -5.89 -16.59 -17.65
C LYS A 432 -7.07 -16.95 -18.55
N ARG A 433 -7.93 -15.97 -18.84
CA ARG A 433 -9.03 -15.95 -19.84
C ARG A 433 -9.62 -17.32 -20.22
N ARG A 434 -10.79 -17.64 -19.66
CA ARG A 434 -11.86 -18.23 -20.48
C ARG A 434 -12.38 -17.11 -21.38
N SER A 435 -12.04 -17.17 -22.67
CA SER A 435 -12.77 -16.39 -23.67
C SER A 435 -14.23 -16.81 -23.62
N SER A 436 -15.13 -15.83 -23.62
CA SER A 436 -16.58 -16.00 -23.67
C SER A 436 -16.99 -16.96 -24.80
N SER A 437 -17.55 -18.12 -24.43
CA SER A 437 -18.45 -18.88 -25.30
C SER A 437 -19.38 -19.72 -24.43
N ASN A 438 -20.66 -19.42 -24.54
CA ASN A 438 -21.74 -20.16 -23.95
C ASN A 438 -21.94 -21.43 -24.80
N SER A 439 -21.26 -22.53 -24.47
CA SER A 439 -21.63 -23.87 -24.94
C SER A 439 -20.92 -24.94 -24.12
N LYS A 440 -21.72 -25.86 -23.59
CA LYS A 440 -21.28 -27.12 -22.98
C LYS A 440 -20.46 -27.91 -24.00
N THR A 441 -19.22 -28.26 -23.68
CA THR A 441 -18.65 -29.62 -23.78
C THR A 441 -17.14 -29.56 -23.56
N VAL A 442 -16.69 -30.40 -22.63
CA VAL A 442 -15.28 -30.67 -22.36
C VAL A 442 -14.75 -31.52 -23.49
N LEU A 443 -13.81 -31.01 -24.30
CA LEU A 443 -12.84 -31.82 -25.04
C LEU A 443 -11.56 -31.00 -25.23
N SER A 444 -10.49 -31.54 -24.66
CA SER A 444 -9.12 -31.04 -24.73
C SER A 444 -8.68 -30.87 -26.19
N SER A 445 -8.40 -29.63 -26.59
CA SER A 445 -7.53 -29.35 -27.74
C SER A 445 -6.41 -28.41 -27.27
N LYS A 446 -5.19 -28.95 -27.21
CA LYS A 446 -3.96 -28.19 -27.01
C LYS A 446 -3.78 -27.28 -28.22
N VAL A 447 -4.11 -26.00 -28.08
CA VAL A 447 -3.76 -25.00 -29.08
C VAL A 447 -2.39 -24.44 -28.73
N GLN A 448 -1.40 -24.80 -29.54
CA GLN A 448 -0.05 -24.25 -29.51
C GLN A 448 -0.12 -22.72 -29.59
N THR A 449 0.48 -22.06 -28.60
CA THR A 449 0.93 -20.67 -28.76
C THR A 449 1.96 -20.66 -29.88
N LYS A 450 1.54 -20.24 -31.08
CA LYS A 450 2.49 -19.93 -32.16
C LYS A 450 3.43 -18.86 -31.63
N SER A 451 4.68 -19.26 -31.40
CA SER A 451 5.78 -18.32 -31.39
C SER A 451 5.69 -17.49 -32.67
N SER A 452 5.83 -16.18 -32.52
CA SER A 452 6.07 -15.29 -33.64
C SER A 452 7.28 -15.81 -34.42
N ASN A 453 7.02 -16.47 -35.55
CA ASN A 453 8.03 -16.76 -36.54
C ASN A 453 8.64 -15.43 -37.00
N ALA A 454 9.85 -15.14 -36.53
CA ALA A 454 10.67 -14.00 -36.93
C ALA A 454 11.15 -14.05 -38.39
N ASN A 455 10.61 -14.95 -39.22
CA ASN A 455 11.10 -15.23 -40.58
C ASN A 455 10.25 -14.62 -41.70
N ALA A 456 9.29 -13.73 -41.40
CA ALA A 456 8.42 -13.11 -42.41
C ALA A 456 8.83 -11.69 -42.85
N LEU A 457 10.01 -11.19 -42.44
CA LEU A 457 10.47 -9.82 -42.74
C LEU A 457 11.48 -9.71 -43.90
N ASN A 458 11.83 -10.81 -44.56
CA ASN A 458 12.84 -10.81 -45.64
C ASN A 458 12.37 -10.25 -47.00
N ASN A 459 11.16 -9.67 -47.11
CA ASN A 459 10.67 -9.08 -48.37
C ASN A 459 10.48 -7.54 -48.32
N SER A 460 10.98 -6.87 -47.28
CA SER A 460 11.19 -5.43 -47.36
C SER A 460 12.45 -5.18 -48.20
N ARG A 461 12.40 -4.28 -49.19
CA ARG A 461 13.59 -3.79 -49.93
C ARG A 461 14.49 -2.93 -49.02
N TYR A 462 14.80 -3.45 -47.85
CA TYR A 462 15.69 -2.84 -46.89
C TYR A 462 17.11 -3.02 -47.41
N LEU A 463 17.73 -1.93 -47.87
CA LEU A 463 19.11 -1.92 -48.34
C LEU A 463 20.05 -2.05 -47.12
N ALA A 464 20.23 -3.27 -46.62
CA ALA A 464 21.21 -3.59 -45.60
C ALA A 464 22.46 -4.22 -46.25
N ASN A 465 23.62 -3.63 -46.00
CA ASN A 465 24.90 -4.30 -46.26
C ASN A 465 25.24 -5.17 -45.03
N SER A 466 24.61 -6.34 -44.91
CA SER A 466 24.96 -7.29 -43.84
C SER A 466 26.40 -7.77 -44.00
N LYS A 467 27.09 -8.02 -42.87
CA LYS A 467 28.54 -8.33 -42.81
C LYS A 467 28.95 -9.60 -43.60
N GLU A 468 28.00 -10.41 -44.03
CA GLU A 468 28.22 -11.56 -44.92
C GLU A 468 28.60 -11.14 -46.34
N ASN A 469 28.31 -9.89 -46.76
CA ASN A 469 28.81 -9.32 -48.02
C ASN A 469 30.29 -8.92 -48.00
N PHE A 470 30.98 -9.08 -46.86
CA PHE A 470 32.44 -9.01 -46.75
C PHE A 470 33.01 -10.38 -46.41
N MET A 471 32.82 -11.36 -47.30
CA MET A 471 33.27 -12.74 -47.08
C MET A 471 34.40 -13.23 -47.98
N TYR A 472 35.27 -12.33 -48.47
CA TYR A 472 36.69 -12.69 -48.69
C TYR A 472 37.60 -11.48 -48.38
N LYS A 473 38.57 -11.66 -47.47
CA LYS A 473 39.88 -10.99 -47.60
C LYS A 473 40.38 -11.40 -48.98
N GLU A 474 40.48 -10.48 -49.93
CA GLU A 474 40.90 -10.80 -51.30
C GLU A 474 42.25 -11.56 -51.30
N LYS A 475 42.26 -12.78 -51.87
CA LYS A 475 43.37 -13.53 -52.53
C LYS A 475 42.87 -14.95 -52.85
N MET A 476 43.06 -15.56 -54.04
CA MET A 476 44.06 -15.41 -55.11
C MET A 476 43.40 -15.54 -56.50
N PRO A 477 43.70 -14.67 -57.48
CA PRO A 477 43.65 -15.03 -58.88
C PRO A 477 45.06 -15.33 -59.39
N ASP A 478 45.31 -16.60 -59.73
CA ASP A 478 46.44 -16.99 -60.57
C ASP A 478 46.20 -16.58 -62.04
N SER A 479 47.31 -16.22 -62.69
CA SER A 479 47.51 -15.86 -64.11
C SER A 479 47.14 -14.44 -64.54
N GLN A 480 48.19 -13.66 -64.83
CA GLN A 480 48.14 -12.27 -65.34
C GLN A 480 47.43 -12.13 -66.71
N ALA A 481 47.40 -13.18 -67.53
CA ALA A 481 46.78 -13.14 -68.85
C ALA A 481 45.24 -13.08 -68.80
N ASN A 482 44.61 -13.80 -67.86
CA ASN A 482 43.15 -13.81 -67.68
C ASN A 482 42.60 -12.49 -67.12
N LEU A 483 43.43 -11.72 -66.41
CA LEU A 483 43.09 -10.37 -65.96
C LEU A 483 42.97 -9.39 -67.13
N MET A 484 43.88 -9.49 -68.12
CA MET A 484 43.85 -8.62 -69.29
C MET A 484 42.61 -8.86 -70.16
N ASP A 485 42.18 -10.11 -70.32
CA ASP A 485 40.93 -10.41 -71.03
C ASP A 485 39.69 -9.97 -70.24
N ARG A 486 39.69 -10.08 -68.90
CA ARG A 486 38.64 -9.48 -68.05
C ARG A 486 38.61 -7.95 -68.15
N LEU A 487 39.76 -7.29 -68.31
CA LEU A 487 39.83 -5.84 -68.48
C LEU A 487 39.31 -5.41 -69.85
N ARG A 488 39.64 -6.14 -70.92
CA ARG A 488 39.06 -5.92 -72.26
C ARG A 488 37.54 -6.13 -72.25
N GLU A 489 37.06 -7.14 -71.55
CA GLU A 489 35.63 -7.40 -71.38
C GLU A 489 34.96 -6.33 -70.48
N ARG A 490 35.66 -5.85 -69.44
CA ARG A 490 35.21 -4.73 -68.59
C ARG A 490 35.10 -3.45 -69.38
N GLU A 491 36.00 -3.18 -70.33
CA GLU A 491 35.93 -2.01 -71.21
C GLU A 491 34.67 -2.09 -72.10
N ARG A 492 34.40 -3.25 -72.72
CA ARG A 492 33.13 -3.48 -73.44
C ARG A 492 31.90 -3.30 -72.55
N ARG A 493 31.92 -3.84 -71.33
CA ARG A 493 30.82 -3.69 -70.37
C ARG A 493 30.72 -2.29 -69.79
N SER A 494 31.79 -1.51 -69.77
CA SER A 494 31.78 -0.16 -69.19
C SER A 494 30.89 0.78 -69.99
N ALA A 495 30.92 0.66 -71.33
CA ALA A 495 30.01 1.41 -72.21
C ALA A 495 28.54 1.02 -71.95
N ALA A 496 28.26 -0.28 -71.77
CA ALA A 496 26.92 -0.78 -71.46
C ALA A 496 26.45 -0.42 -70.03
N LEU A 497 27.35 -0.40 -69.05
CA LEU A 497 27.05 0.02 -67.67
C LEU A 497 26.83 1.54 -67.58
N LEU A 498 27.57 2.32 -68.37
CA LEU A 498 27.37 3.75 -68.49
C LEU A 498 26.01 4.05 -69.12
N SER A 499 25.65 3.37 -70.21
CA SER A 499 24.33 3.52 -70.83
C SER A 499 23.21 3.04 -69.90
N GLN A 500 23.42 1.96 -69.14
CA GLN A 500 22.48 1.49 -68.12
C GLN A 500 22.32 2.52 -66.99
N ARG A 501 23.41 3.15 -66.52
CA ARG A 501 23.35 4.22 -65.51
C ARG A 501 22.58 5.42 -66.05
N GLN A 502 22.77 5.77 -67.32
CA GLN A 502 22.04 6.84 -67.99
C GLN A 502 20.55 6.50 -68.13
N LYS A 503 20.18 5.28 -68.54
CA LYS A 503 18.78 4.81 -68.55
C LYS A 503 18.16 4.85 -67.15
N ARG A 504 18.87 4.42 -66.10
CA ARG A 504 18.40 4.50 -64.70
C ARG A 504 18.19 5.94 -64.24
N TYR A 505 19.09 6.85 -64.64
CA TYR A 505 18.96 8.27 -64.34
C TYR A 505 17.73 8.86 -65.05
N GLN A 506 17.48 8.51 -66.31
CA GLN A 506 16.25 8.89 -67.02
C GLN A 506 14.99 8.34 -66.34
N GLN A 507 15.00 7.08 -65.86
CA GLN A 507 13.90 6.50 -65.10
C GLN A 507 13.65 7.23 -63.77
N PHE A 508 14.72 7.63 -63.08
CA PHE A 508 14.65 8.44 -61.86
C PHE A 508 14.01 9.80 -62.15
N LEU A 509 14.47 10.51 -63.19
CA LEU A 509 13.87 11.79 -63.62
C LEU A 509 12.39 11.61 -64.00
N ALA A 510 12.02 10.54 -64.70
CA ALA A 510 10.64 10.25 -65.08
C ALA A 510 9.72 9.93 -63.89
N MET A 511 10.27 9.40 -62.79
CA MET A 511 9.54 9.24 -61.53
C MET A 511 9.32 10.60 -60.84
N LYS A 512 10.36 11.45 -60.86
CA LYS A 512 10.33 12.80 -60.29
C LYS A 512 9.45 13.78 -61.06
N MET A 513 9.35 13.62 -62.38
CA MET A 513 8.45 14.40 -63.26
C MET A 513 7.01 14.42 -62.76
N THR A 514 6.50 13.34 -62.16
CA THR A 514 5.14 13.33 -61.60
C THR A 514 5.00 14.30 -60.42
N GLN A 515 5.97 14.31 -59.51
CA GLN A 515 5.97 15.19 -58.34
C GLN A 515 6.16 16.65 -58.74
N VAL A 516 7.08 16.90 -59.67
CA VAL A 516 7.32 18.25 -60.20
C VAL A 516 6.11 18.77 -60.98
N PHE A 517 5.44 17.93 -61.76
CA PHE A 517 4.20 18.34 -62.45
C PHE A 517 3.09 18.72 -61.48
N ASP A 518 2.93 17.99 -60.36
CA ASP A 518 1.96 18.36 -59.33
C ASP A 518 2.30 19.70 -58.65
N ILE A 519 3.59 20.02 -58.49
CA ILE A 519 4.05 21.34 -58.04
C ILE A 519 3.76 22.42 -59.10
N LEU A 520 4.00 22.15 -60.38
CA LEU A 520 3.69 23.11 -61.45
C LEU A 520 2.18 23.34 -61.61
N PHE A 521 1.36 22.31 -61.33
CA PHE A 521 -0.10 22.40 -61.38
C PHE A 521 -0.67 23.28 -60.25
N SER A 522 -0.01 23.35 -59.08
CA SER A 522 -0.45 24.19 -57.97
C SER A 522 -0.07 25.67 -58.15
N LEU A 523 0.79 26.00 -59.12
CA LEU A 523 1.17 27.38 -59.43
C LEU A 523 0.08 28.14 -60.22
N THR A 524 0.12 29.46 -60.14
CA THR A 524 -0.86 30.33 -60.81
C THR A 524 -0.74 30.21 -62.34
N ARG A 525 -1.87 29.96 -62.99
CA ARG A 525 -1.94 29.74 -64.45
C ARG A 525 -1.64 31.03 -65.23
N GLY A 526 -1.04 30.90 -66.41
CA GLY A 526 -0.90 31.99 -67.38
C GLY A 526 0.24 32.99 -67.12
N GLN A 527 1.01 32.83 -66.04
CA GLN A 527 2.18 33.68 -65.75
C GLN A 527 3.48 33.12 -66.39
N PRO A 528 4.39 34.00 -66.86
CA PRO A 528 5.71 33.58 -67.32
C PRO A 528 6.64 33.35 -66.12
N TYR A 529 7.20 32.15 -66.00
CA TYR A 529 8.15 31.80 -64.95
C TYR A 529 9.55 31.55 -65.53
N THR A 530 10.58 32.10 -64.89
CA THR A 530 11.97 31.87 -65.30
C THR A 530 12.45 30.50 -64.85
N GLU A 531 13.37 29.89 -65.61
CA GLU A 531 14.00 28.60 -65.27
C GLU A 531 14.66 28.63 -63.88
N THR A 532 15.35 29.73 -63.53
CA THR A 532 16.02 29.86 -62.24
C THR A 532 15.04 29.91 -61.07
N TYR A 533 13.92 30.63 -61.23
CA TYR A 533 12.87 30.70 -60.22
C TYR A 533 12.16 29.35 -60.03
N LEU A 534 11.79 28.68 -61.13
CA LEU A 534 11.15 27.36 -61.07
C LEU A 534 12.08 26.30 -60.48
N SER A 535 13.33 26.24 -60.92
CA SER A 535 14.31 25.29 -60.39
C SER A 535 14.55 25.50 -58.90
N SER A 536 14.64 26.75 -58.43
CA SER A 536 14.76 27.06 -57.00
C SER A 536 13.53 26.61 -56.22
N LEU A 537 12.33 26.90 -56.74
CA LEU A 537 11.06 26.57 -56.08
C LEU A 537 10.82 25.05 -56.01
N ILE A 538 11.18 24.32 -57.07
CA ILE A 538 11.09 22.85 -57.12
C ILE A 538 12.04 22.21 -56.13
N VAL A 539 13.28 22.72 -56.03
CA VAL A 539 14.26 22.25 -55.05
C VAL A 539 13.74 22.50 -53.65
N ASP A 540 13.33 23.73 -53.33
CA ASP A 540 12.81 24.09 -52.00
C ASP A 540 11.59 23.22 -51.60
N SER A 541 10.67 22.99 -52.53
CA SER A 541 9.47 22.16 -52.29
C SER A 541 9.77 20.67 -52.09
N LEU A 542 10.89 20.16 -52.61
CA LEU A 542 11.27 18.74 -52.54
C LEU A 542 12.45 18.45 -51.61
N GLN A 543 13.14 19.48 -51.13
CA GLN A 543 14.32 19.38 -50.27
C GLN A 543 13.98 18.84 -48.87
N ASP A 544 12.82 19.22 -48.32
CA ASP A 544 12.33 18.72 -47.03
C ASP A 544 11.64 17.34 -47.13
N SER A 545 11.55 16.76 -48.33
CA SER A 545 10.98 15.43 -48.54
C SER A 545 12.04 14.33 -48.43
N ASN A 546 11.61 13.08 -48.18
CA ASN A 546 12.50 11.90 -48.14
C ASN A 546 13.27 11.61 -49.46
N ASN A 547 13.07 12.41 -50.51
CA ASN A 547 13.72 12.24 -51.81
C ASN A 547 14.10 13.62 -52.37
N PRO A 548 15.26 14.19 -51.99
CA PRO A 548 15.68 15.52 -52.44
C PRO A 548 16.03 15.54 -53.94
N ILE A 549 16.04 16.73 -54.53
CA ILE A 549 16.38 16.96 -55.94
C ILE A 549 17.39 18.10 -56.08
N GLY A 550 18.32 18.00 -57.03
CA GLY A 550 19.27 19.07 -57.34
C GLY A 550 18.71 20.14 -58.31
N THR A 551 19.29 21.34 -58.32
CA THR A 551 18.90 22.43 -59.24
C THR A 551 19.06 22.07 -60.72
N LYS A 552 20.11 21.33 -61.07
CA LYS A 552 20.35 20.82 -62.43
C LYS A 552 19.34 19.74 -62.84
N GLU A 553 19.01 18.85 -61.91
CA GLU A 553 17.99 17.82 -62.12
C GLU A 553 16.61 18.46 -62.31
N ALA A 554 16.30 19.52 -61.56
CA ALA A 554 15.08 20.29 -61.72
C ALA A 554 15.00 20.94 -63.13
N SER A 555 16.09 21.52 -63.64
CA SER A 555 16.13 22.05 -65.03
C SER A 555 15.96 20.94 -66.09
N GLU A 556 16.57 19.77 -65.89
CA GLU A 556 16.42 18.63 -66.80
C GLU A 556 15.00 18.07 -66.79
N ILE A 557 14.34 18.06 -65.63
CA ILE A 557 12.93 17.69 -65.50
C ILE A 557 12.04 18.72 -66.21
N LEU A 558 12.29 20.02 -66.03
CA LEU A 558 11.53 21.06 -66.72
C LEU A 558 11.66 20.96 -68.25
N ALA A 559 12.87 20.70 -68.76
CA ALA A 559 13.10 20.43 -70.18
C ALA A 559 12.40 19.13 -70.65
N GLY A 560 12.43 18.07 -69.83
CA GLY A 560 11.73 16.83 -70.13
C GLY A 560 10.20 16.96 -70.11
N LEU A 561 9.65 17.75 -69.20
CA LEU A 561 8.22 18.08 -69.14
C LEU A 561 7.78 18.88 -70.36
N GLN A 562 8.58 19.85 -70.81
CA GLN A 562 8.36 20.55 -72.07
C GLN A 562 8.38 19.57 -73.26
N GLY A 563 9.34 18.64 -73.29
CA GLY A 563 9.42 17.64 -74.37
C GLY A 563 8.21 16.70 -74.45
N ILE A 564 7.59 16.38 -73.30
CA ILE A 564 6.39 15.53 -73.23
C ILE A 564 5.11 16.33 -73.52
N LEU A 565 5.07 17.60 -73.12
CA LEU A 565 3.92 18.50 -73.27
C LEU A 565 4.27 19.78 -74.07
N PRO A 566 4.73 19.67 -75.32
CA PRO A 566 5.17 20.83 -76.09
C PRO A 566 4.02 21.78 -76.47
N MET A 567 2.78 21.28 -76.44
CA MET A 567 1.58 22.06 -76.76
C MET A 567 1.04 22.86 -75.56
N ASP A 568 1.35 22.43 -74.34
CA ASP A 568 0.76 22.99 -73.12
C ASP A 568 1.78 23.87 -72.35
N ILE A 569 3.08 23.61 -72.53
CA ILE A 569 4.19 24.36 -71.93
C ILE A 569 5.03 25.00 -73.06
N SER A 570 4.97 26.32 -73.19
CA SER A 570 5.81 27.06 -74.14
C SER A 570 7.11 27.52 -73.47
N VAL A 571 8.24 27.36 -74.17
CA VAL A 571 9.56 27.82 -73.73
C VAL A 571 10.07 28.88 -74.70
N HIS A 572 10.35 30.07 -74.17
CA HIS A 572 11.00 31.14 -74.92
C HIS A 572 12.40 31.35 -74.37
N GLN A 573 13.41 31.26 -75.24
CA GLN A 573 14.80 31.56 -74.89
C GLN A 573 15.07 33.02 -75.24
N VAL A 574 15.49 33.80 -74.25
CA VAL A 574 15.82 35.23 -74.39
C VAL A 574 17.34 35.39 -74.46
N ASP A 575 17.83 36.47 -75.09
CA ASP A 575 19.25 36.80 -75.16
C ASP A 575 19.90 36.78 -73.77
N GLY A 576 20.98 36.01 -73.63
CA GLY A 576 21.60 35.66 -72.35
C GLY A 576 21.35 34.22 -71.87
N GLY A 577 20.59 33.43 -72.63
CA GLY A 577 20.39 32.00 -72.36
C GLY A 577 19.30 31.68 -71.33
N LEU A 578 18.53 32.69 -70.89
CA LEU A 578 17.44 32.52 -69.93
C LEU A 578 16.21 31.91 -70.63
N LYS A 579 15.74 30.76 -70.14
CA LYS A 579 14.50 30.14 -70.60
C LYS A 579 13.33 30.55 -69.72
N VAL A 580 12.22 30.91 -70.35
CA VAL A 580 10.97 31.28 -69.68
C VAL A 580 9.89 30.28 -70.05
N TYR A 581 9.28 29.66 -69.04
CA TYR A 581 8.21 28.67 -69.16
C TYR A 581 6.86 29.34 -68.95
N ARG A 582 5.89 29.05 -69.81
CA ARG A 582 4.50 29.52 -69.67
C ARG A 582 3.51 28.39 -69.98
N TRP A 583 2.48 28.25 -69.16
CA TRP A 583 1.38 27.31 -69.38
C TRP A 583 0.02 27.95 -69.12
N ASN A 584 -0.96 27.64 -69.97
CA ASN A 584 -2.32 28.17 -69.87
C ASN A 584 -3.27 27.20 -69.13
N SER A 585 -3.17 25.91 -69.44
CA SER A 585 -3.94 24.84 -68.81
C SER A 585 -3.16 23.53 -68.85
N LEU A 586 -2.90 22.94 -67.69
CA LEU A 586 -2.25 21.64 -67.56
C LEU A 586 -3.30 20.58 -67.23
N ASP A 587 -3.40 19.51 -68.03
CA ASP A 587 -4.31 18.38 -67.77
C ASP A 587 -3.54 17.17 -67.20
N LYS A 588 -3.86 16.81 -65.95
CA LYS A 588 -3.24 15.70 -65.20
C LYS A 588 -3.55 14.32 -65.82
N ASN A 589 -4.71 14.16 -66.47
CA ASN A 589 -5.10 12.89 -67.09
C ASN A 589 -4.37 12.67 -68.42
N ARG A 590 -4.17 13.74 -69.20
CA ARG A 590 -3.37 13.70 -70.43
C ARG A 590 -1.89 13.50 -70.11
N PHE A 591 -1.37 14.20 -69.10
CA PHE A 591 0.01 14.05 -68.65
C PHE A 591 0.33 12.63 -68.16
N SER A 592 -0.54 12.02 -67.33
CA SER A 592 -0.29 10.67 -66.82
C SER A 592 -0.25 9.61 -67.93
N LYS A 593 -1.12 9.71 -68.95
CA LYS A 593 -1.10 8.83 -70.13
C LYS A 593 0.16 9.02 -70.99
N LEU A 594 0.55 10.27 -71.26
CA LEU A 594 1.76 10.57 -72.04
C LEU A 594 3.04 10.19 -71.28
N LEU A 595 3.06 10.36 -69.96
CA LEU A 595 4.15 9.94 -69.10
C LEU A 595 4.27 8.40 -69.05
N GLN A 596 3.16 7.66 -69.07
CA GLN A 596 3.17 6.20 -69.19
C GLN A 596 3.75 5.74 -70.55
N ILE A 597 3.35 6.37 -71.65
CA ILE A 597 3.90 6.09 -72.99
C ILE A 597 5.39 6.46 -73.08
N HIS A 598 5.80 7.54 -72.42
CA HIS A 598 7.20 7.95 -72.35
C HIS A 598 8.03 6.99 -71.50
N LYS A 599 7.49 6.52 -70.37
CA LYS A 599 8.11 5.50 -69.52
C LYS A 599 8.26 4.16 -70.23
N SER A 600 7.28 3.74 -71.03
CA SER A 600 7.38 2.49 -71.81
C SER A 600 8.43 2.58 -72.92
N LYS A 601 8.52 3.71 -73.63
CA LYS A 601 9.56 3.94 -74.65
C LYS A 601 11.00 4.00 -74.11
N GLN A 602 11.17 4.25 -72.80
CA GLN A 602 12.48 4.28 -72.13
C GLN A 602 12.88 2.93 -71.52
N GLN A 603 11.96 1.96 -71.45
CA GLN A 603 12.24 0.61 -70.96
C GLN A 603 12.73 -0.34 -72.06
N ASP A 604 12.32 -0.10 -73.31
CA ASP A 604 12.96 -0.64 -74.51
C ASP A 604 14.33 0.05 -74.76
#